data_AF-A0A0Q5ASM5-F1
#
_entry.id   AF-A0A0Q5ASM5-F1
#
_cell.length_a   1.000
_cell.length_b   1.000
_cell.length_c   1.000
_cell.angle_alpha   90.00
_cell.angle_beta   90.00
_cell.angle_gamma   90.00
#
_symmetry.space_group_name_H-M   'P 1'
#
loop_
_entity.id
_entity.type
_entity.pdbx_description
1 polymer ?
#
loop_
_entity_poly.entity_id
_entity_poly.type
_entity_poly.pdbx_seq_one_letter_code
_entity_poly.pdbx_strand_id
1 'polypeptide(L)'
;MSTLPVTDRTRVTRIRERQVTDRAVLDALLDEALVAHVAVVRDGAAIVLPILFARDGDSLLLHGSSGGGLLRSAAQGAPLTVSVSLVDGLVVARSTFDSSMNYRSAMILGAAETLEGEEKRRALDVLVDRLLPGRAQEVRPTTSREIAATLVLRMPLTEASVKIRAAGPSDDAEQTDGVWAGVVPLVTRTLPPVLATGVQGSPPPSVEAFVRSVDATLPDYS
;
A
#
# COMPACT_ATOMS: atom_id res chain seq x y z
N MET A 1 -4.81 20.23 -9.97
CA MET A 1 -4.82 19.09 -9.03
C MET A 1 -6.11 18.33 -9.25
N SER A 2 -6.04 17.01 -9.44
CA SER A 2 -7.21 16.15 -9.63
C SER A 2 -7.79 15.77 -8.26
N THR A 3 -9.11 15.68 -8.15
CA THR A 3 -9.79 15.35 -6.89
C THR A 3 -10.48 14.00 -6.98
N LEU A 4 -10.39 13.20 -5.92
CA LEU A 4 -11.13 11.96 -5.76
C LEU A 4 -12.63 12.22 -5.61
N PRO A 5 -13.49 11.48 -6.32
CA PRO A 5 -14.93 11.59 -6.14
C PRO A 5 -15.34 11.05 -4.76
N VAL A 6 -16.22 11.80 -4.08
CA VAL A 6 -16.80 11.38 -2.79
C VAL A 6 -18.17 10.76 -3.05
N THR A 7 -18.21 9.43 -3.08
CA THR A 7 -19.44 8.63 -3.19
C THR A 7 -19.99 8.30 -1.81
N ASP A 8 -21.18 7.72 -1.73
CA ASP A 8 -21.73 7.22 -0.46
C ASP A 8 -20.85 6.12 0.16
N ARG A 9 -20.07 5.40 -0.66
CA ARG A 9 -19.16 4.34 -0.21
C ARG A 9 -17.79 4.87 0.20
N THR A 10 -17.34 6.00 -0.34
CA THR A 10 -16.02 6.60 -0.04
C THR A 10 -16.08 7.79 0.91
N ARG A 11 -17.28 8.23 1.31
CA ARG A 11 -17.46 9.29 2.31
C ARG A 11 -17.09 8.80 3.71
N VAL A 12 -16.11 9.45 4.33
CA VAL A 12 -15.76 9.19 5.73
C VAL A 12 -16.82 9.82 6.63
N THR A 13 -17.40 9.02 7.53
CA THR A 13 -18.50 9.44 8.42
C THR A 13 -18.01 9.93 9.78
N ARG A 14 -17.01 9.27 10.37
CA ARG A 14 -16.43 9.63 11.67
C ARG A 14 -15.10 10.37 11.51
N ILE A 15 -14.99 11.55 12.12
CA ILE A 15 -13.83 12.45 12.06
C ILE A 15 -13.53 12.76 10.57
N ARG A 16 -14.52 13.38 9.92
CA ARG A 16 -14.57 13.64 8.46
C ARG A 16 -13.48 14.60 7.99
N GLU A 17 -13.02 15.48 8.86
CA GLU A 17 -11.94 16.43 8.65
C GLU A 17 -10.59 15.73 8.35
N ARG A 18 -10.47 14.44 8.65
CA ARG A 18 -9.32 13.61 8.27
C ARG A 18 -9.42 13.03 6.86
N GLN A 19 -10.56 13.19 6.18
CA GLN A 19 -10.69 12.75 4.79
C GLN A 19 -9.91 13.70 3.88
N VAL A 20 -9.07 13.13 3.02
CA VAL A 20 -8.32 13.86 2.00
C VAL A 20 -8.86 13.46 0.63
N THR A 21 -9.11 14.45 -0.22
CA THR A 21 -9.67 14.24 -1.57
C THR A 21 -8.67 14.56 -2.68
N ASP A 22 -7.45 15.00 -2.37
CA ASP A 22 -6.42 15.21 -3.38
C ASP A 22 -5.92 13.85 -3.90
N ARG A 23 -6.02 13.62 -5.21
CA ARG A 23 -5.57 12.40 -5.86
C ARG A 23 -4.05 12.20 -5.69
N ALA A 24 -3.27 13.27 -5.67
CA ALA A 24 -1.82 13.18 -5.49
C ALA A 24 -1.44 12.54 -4.14
N VAL A 25 -2.25 12.75 -3.11
CA VAL A 25 -2.04 12.16 -1.78
C VAL A 25 -2.33 10.66 -1.79
N LEU A 26 -3.34 10.20 -2.54
CA LEU A 26 -3.56 8.76 -2.76
C LEU A 26 -2.36 8.14 -3.49
N ASP A 27 -1.91 8.77 -4.58
CA ASP A 27 -0.81 8.25 -5.39
C ASP A 27 0.47 8.13 -4.56
N ALA A 28 0.83 9.16 -3.80
CA ALA A 28 1.99 9.14 -2.91
C ALA A 28 1.90 8.03 -1.83
N LEU A 29 0.72 7.84 -1.23
CA LEU A 29 0.51 6.75 -0.26
C LEU A 29 0.71 5.37 -0.91
N LEU A 30 0.20 5.17 -2.12
CA LEU A 30 0.34 3.91 -2.87
C LEU A 30 1.79 3.68 -3.33
N ASP A 31 2.53 4.74 -3.65
CA ASP A 31 3.94 4.70 -4.04
C ASP A 31 4.88 4.50 -2.85
N GLU A 32 4.44 4.77 -1.62
CA GLU A 32 5.20 4.50 -0.40
C GLU A 32 4.91 3.09 0.12
N ALA A 33 3.64 2.68 0.15
CA ALA A 33 3.26 1.40 0.72
C ALA A 33 3.79 0.20 -0.06
N LEU A 34 4.25 -0.82 0.68
CA LEU A 34 4.81 -2.06 0.14
C LEU A 34 3.78 -3.20 0.04
N VAL A 35 2.71 -3.13 0.85
CA VAL A 35 1.69 -4.17 0.92
C VAL A 35 0.30 -3.55 0.91
N ALA A 36 -0.62 -4.21 0.23
CA ALA A 36 -2.05 -3.93 0.30
C ALA A 36 -2.79 -5.13 0.89
N HIS A 37 -3.92 -4.86 1.53
CA HIS A 37 -4.85 -5.86 2.01
C HIS A 37 -6.05 -5.91 1.07
N VAL A 38 -6.15 -7.00 0.30
CA VAL A 38 -7.18 -7.19 -0.72
C VAL A 38 -8.28 -8.06 -0.13
N ALA A 39 -9.48 -7.50 0.00
CA ALA A 39 -10.66 -8.20 0.45
C ALA A 39 -11.50 -8.68 -0.74
N VAL A 40 -11.90 -9.95 -0.69
CA VAL A 40 -12.85 -10.56 -1.62
C VAL A 40 -13.89 -11.34 -0.83
N VAL A 41 -15.14 -11.34 -1.28
CA VAL A 41 -16.19 -12.18 -0.71
C VAL A 41 -16.22 -13.50 -1.45
N ARG A 42 -16.07 -14.60 -0.72
CA ARG A 42 -16.16 -15.96 -1.25
C ARG A 42 -16.95 -16.82 -0.28
N ASP A 43 -17.92 -17.57 -0.80
CA ASP A 43 -18.74 -18.50 -0.02
C ASP A 43 -19.36 -17.85 1.24
N GLY A 44 -19.77 -16.58 1.11
CA GLY A 44 -20.38 -15.79 2.19
C GLY A 44 -19.40 -15.18 3.20
N ALA A 45 -18.10 -15.46 3.10
CA ALA A 45 -17.07 -14.90 3.97
C ALA A 45 -16.24 -13.82 3.26
N ALA A 46 -15.96 -12.72 3.98
CA ALA A 46 -14.97 -11.74 3.55
C ALA A 46 -13.57 -12.27 3.89
N ILE A 47 -12.79 -12.59 2.88
CA ILE A 47 -11.41 -13.06 3.03
C ILE A 47 -10.48 -11.92 2.65
N VAL A 48 -9.49 -11.64 3.51
CA VAL A 48 -8.52 -10.57 3.30
C VAL A 48 -7.14 -11.17 3.10
N LEU A 49 -6.48 -10.81 2.01
CA LEU A 49 -5.14 -11.28 1.65
C LEU A 49 -4.16 -10.11 1.63
N PRO A 50 -3.00 -10.21 2.31
CA PRO A 50 -1.90 -9.29 2.09
C PRO A 50 -1.24 -9.63 0.75
N ILE A 51 -1.15 -8.66 -0.15
CA ILE A 51 -0.57 -8.80 -1.49
C ILE A 51 0.33 -7.61 -1.78
N LEU A 52 1.47 -7.87 -2.42
CA LEU A 52 2.25 -6.84 -3.07
C LEU A 52 1.48 -6.26 -4.26
N PHE A 53 1.59 -4.96 -4.46
CA PHE A 53 0.95 -4.27 -5.57
C PHE A 53 1.89 -3.24 -6.19
N ALA A 54 1.50 -2.71 -7.35
CA ALA A 54 2.10 -1.53 -7.91
C ALA A 54 1.01 -0.60 -8.44
N ARG A 55 1.25 0.71 -8.34
CA ARG A 55 0.44 1.70 -9.07
C ARG A 55 1.00 1.84 -10.48
N ASP A 56 0.11 1.85 -11.47
CA ASP A 56 0.43 2.05 -12.88
C ASP A 56 -0.51 3.12 -13.43
N GLY A 57 -0.05 4.37 -13.39
CA GLY A 57 -0.87 5.55 -13.71
C GLY A 57 -2.10 5.64 -12.81
N ASP A 58 -3.27 5.40 -13.40
CA ASP A 58 -4.60 5.46 -12.77
C ASP A 58 -5.15 4.09 -12.34
N SER A 59 -4.29 3.08 -12.25
CA SER A 59 -4.68 1.73 -11.86
C SER A 59 -3.74 1.13 -10.81
N LEU A 60 -4.27 0.16 -10.07
CA LEU A 60 -3.51 -0.77 -9.25
C LEU A 60 -3.31 -2.08 -10.00
N LEU A 61 -2.09 -2.57 -10.01
CA LEU A 61 -1.71 -3.88 -10.47
C LEU A 61 -1.59 -4.81 -9.26
N LEU A 62 -2.30 -5.93 -9.32
CA LEU A 62 -2.24 -7.02 -8.35
C LEU A 62 -1.79 -8.27 -9.08
N HIS A 63 -1.06 -9.17 -8.41
CA HIS A 63 -0.72 -10.46 -8.99
C HIS A 63 -0.80 -11.60 -7.98
N GLY A 64 -0.86 -12.81 -8.50
CA GLY A 64 -0.73 -14.03 -7.71
C GLY A 64 -0.69 -15.26 -8.60
N SER A 65 -0.73 -16.44 -7.98
CA SER A 65 -0.78 -17.69 -8.76
C SER A 65 -2.07 -17.78 -9.58
N SER A 66 -1.96 -18.18 -10.85
CA SER A 66 -3.10 -18.62 -11.67
C SER A 66 -3.90 -19.75 -11.01
N GLY A 67 -3.24 -20.54 -10.14
CA GLY A 67 -3.78 -21.59 -9.29
C GLY A 67 -4.51 -21.08 -8.02
N GLY A 68 -4.34 -19.81 -7.66
CA GLY A 68 -4.93 -19.20 -6.46
C GLY A 68 -6.42 -18.91 -6.60
N GLY A 69 -7.24 -19.56 -5.79
CA GLY A 69 -8.71 -19.47 -5.92
C GLY A 69 -9.32 -18.09 -5.67
N LEU A 70 -8.69 -17.27 -4.82
CA LEU A 70 -9.25 -15.97 -4.45
C LEU A 70 -9.17 -14.93 -5.56
N LEU A 71 -7.99 -14.76 -6.18
CA LEU A 71 -7.82 -13.81 -7.27
C LEU A 71 -8.57 -14.25 -8.55
N ARG A 72 -8.88 -15.55 -8.71
CA ARG A 72 -9.75 -16.02 -9.79
C ARG A 72 -11.19 -15.51 -9.68
N SER A 73 -11.71 -15.32 -8.47
CA SER A 73 -13.08 -14.76 -8.32
C SER A 73 -13.09 -13.28 -8.73
N ALA A 74 -12.03 -12.54 -8.39
CA ALA A 74 -11.82 -11.18 -8.89
C ALA A 74 -11.66 -11.12 -10.41
N ALA A 75 -10.93 -12.07 -11.01
CA ALA A 75 -10.77 -12.19 -12.45
C ALA A 75 -12.10 -12.37 -13.20
N GLN A 76 -13.14 -12.85 -12.53
CA GLN A 76 -14.51 -13.00 -13.06
C GLN A 76 -15.36 -11.73 -12.89
N GLY A 77 -14.75 -10.61 -12.49
CA GLY A 77 -15.40 -9.31 -12.34
C GLY A 77 -16.04 -9.08 -10.97
N ALA A 78 -15.78 -9.94 -9.98
CA ALA A 78 -16.24 -9.70 -8.61
C ALA A 78 -15.61 -8.40 -8.06
N PRO A 79 -16.38 -7.54 -7.38
CA PRO A 79 -15.84 -6.34 -6.79
C PRO A 79 -14.84 -6.69 -5.69
N LEU A 80 -13.75 -5.92 -5.66
CA LEU A 80 -12.68 -5.99 -4.67
C LEU A 80 -12.67 -4.71 -3.84
N THR A 81 -12.22 -4.87 -2.59
CA THR A 81 -11.79 -3.76 -1.76
C THR A 81 -10.30 -3.90 -1.51
N VAL A 82 -9.52 -2.88 -1.83
CA VAL A 82 -8.10 -2.83 -1.53
C VAL A 82 -7.87 -1.77 -0.45
N SER A 83 -7.25 -2.19 0.65
CA SER A 83 -6.89 -1.30 1.77
C SER A 83 -5.38 -1.19 1.89
N VAL A 84 -4.88 0.03 2.03
CA VAL A 84 -3.48 0.35 2.29
C VAL A 84 -3.40 1.22 3.53
N SER A 85 -2.46 0.94 4.42
CA SER A 85 -2.28 1.71 5.65
C SER A 85 -0.80 1.79 6.03
N LEU A 86 -0.36 2.98 6.38
CA LEU A 86 0.93 3.28 6.99
C LEU A 86 0.68 3.86 8.38
N VAL A 87 1.39 3.36 9.38
CA VAL A 87 1.34 3.85 10.75
C VAL A 87 2.54 4.73 10.99
N ASP A 88 2.29 6.00 11.30
CA ASP A 88 3.32 7.03 11.40
C ASP A 88 3.68 7.37 12.86
N GLY A 89 2.88 6.93 13.84
CA GLY A 89 3.19 7.14 15.25
C GLY A 89 2.09 6.73 16.23
N LEU A 90 2.47 6.42 17.47
CA LEU A 90 1.55 6.30 18.59
C LEU A 90 1.31 7.68 19.18
N VAL A 91 0.05 8.04 19.43
CA VAL A 91 -0.31 9.29 20.10
C VAL A 91 -0.75 8.95 21.50
N VAL A 92 0.00 9.47 22.47
CA VAL A 92 -0.22 9.23 23.90
C VAL A 92 -0.81 10.50 24.49
N ALA A 93 -2.09 10.43 24.86
CA ALA A 93 -2.80 11.52 25.52
C ALA A 93 -2.75 11.36 27.05
N ARG A 94 -3.23 12.37 27.80
CA ARG A 94 -3.29 12.30 29.27
C ARG A 94 -4.50 11.49 29.76
N SER A 95 -5.40 11.10 28.86
CA SER A 95 -6.49 10.15 29.09
C SER A 95 -6.32 8.89 28.26
N THR A 96 -6.85 7.76 28.75
CA THR A 96 -6.87 6.50 27.99
C THR A 96 -7.79 6.58 26.78
N PHE A 97 -8.80 7.46 26.81
CA PHE A 97 -9.78 7.62 25.74
C PHE A 97 -9.22 8.39 24.54
N ASP A 98 -8.38 9.41 24.78
CA ASP A 98 -7.88 10.31 23.73
C ASP A 98 -6.61 9.82 23.03
N SER A 99 -6.01 8.75 23.55
CA SER A 99 -4.84 8.10 22.94
C SER A 99 -5.22 7.47 21.58
N SER A 100 -4.31 7.53 20.61
CA SER A 100 -4.60 7.16 19.22
C SER A 100 -3.33 6.82 18.43
N MET A 101 -3.39 6.85 17.10
CA MET A 101 -2.23 6.71 16.22
C MET A 101 -2.27 7.73 15.10
N ASN A 102 -1.11 8.27 14.72
CA ASN A 102 -0.92 8.91 13.42
C ASN A 102 -0.81 7.83 12.34
N TYR A 103 -1.49 8.07 11.22
CA TYR A 103 -1.57 7.12 10.11
C TYR A 103 -1.95 7.82 8.80
N ARG A 104 -1.63 7.15 7.70
CA ARG A 104 -2.15 7.43 6.37
C ARG A 104 -2.78 6.15 5.83
N SER A 105 -4.00 6.23 5.34
CA SER A 105 -4.73 5.07 4.84
C SER A 105 -5.55 5.39 3.62
N ALA A 106 -5.72 4.39 2.75
CA ALA A 106 -6.62 4.45 1.62
C ALA A 106 -7.44 3.18 1.52
N MET A 107 -8.69 3.34 1.10
CA MET A 107 -9.56 2.27 0.64
C MET A 107 -9.90 2.53 -0.82
N ILE A 108 -9.72 1.54 -1.68
CA ILE A 108 -10.05 1.57 -3.10
C ILE A 108 -11.09 0.48 -3.35
N LEU A 109 -12.16 0.83 -4.07
CA LEU A 109 -13.24 -0.06 -4.45
C LEU A 109 -13.30 -0.16 -5.97
N GLY A 110 -13.41 -1.38 -6.50
CA GLY A 110 -13.53 -1.55 -7.93
C GLY A 110 -13.68 -2.99 -8.36
N ALA A 111 -14.09 -3.20 -9.61
CA ALA A 111 -13.91 -4.49 -10.28
C ALA A 111 -12.53 -4.48 -10.95
N ALA A 112 -11.77 -5.55 -10.77
CA ALA A 112 -10.50 -5.70 -11.47
C ALA A 112 -10.71 -6.49 -12.76
N GLU A 113 -9.93 -6.18 -13.79
CA GLU A 113 -9.88 -6.94 -15.03
C GLU A 113 -8.60 -7.78 -15.10
N THR A 114 -8.67 -8.90 -15.81
CA THR A 114 -7.50 -9.76 -16.04
C THR A 114 -6.67 -9.22 -17.20
N LEU A 115 -5.35 -9.11 -16.99
CA LEU A 115 -4.43 -8.76 -18.06
C LEU A 115 -3.87 -10.02 -18.73
N GLU A 116 -3.78 -9.98 -20.06
CA GLU A 116 -3.24 -11.06 -20.88
C GLU A 116 -2.20 -10.54 -21.90
N GLY A 117 -1.53 -11.46 -22.59
CA GLY A 117 -0.61 -11.13 -23.68
C GLY A 117 0.51 -10.17 -23.26
N GLU A 118 0.70 -9.11 -24.03
CA GLU A 118 1.77 -8.13 -23.80
C GLU A 118 1.49 -7.22 -22.61
N GLU A 119 0.23 -6.86 -22.35
CA GLU A 119 -0.13 -6.04 -21.18
C GLU A 119 0.23 -6.75 -19.88
N LYS A 120 0.01 -8.07 -19.83
CA LYS A 120 0.42 -8.90 -18.69
C LYS A 120 1.93 -8.88 -18.46
N ARG A 121 2.74 -8.95 -19.52
CA ARG A 121 4.21 -8.89 -19.42
C ARG A 121 4.64 -7.55 -18.86
N ARG A 122 4.18 -6.46 -19.48
CA ARG A 122 4.47 -5.10 -19.01
C ARG A 122 4.07 -4.90 -17.55
N ALA A 123 2.90 -5.39 -17.14
CA ALA A 123 2.43 -5.26 -15.77
C ALA A 123 3.30 -6.03 -14.76
N LEU A 124 3.81 -7.21 -15.13
CA LEU A 124 4.78 -7.94 -14.30
C LEU A 124 6.11 -7.17 -14.18
N ASP A 125 6.56 -6.54 -15.26
CA ASP A 125 7.75 -5.69 -15.23
C ASP A 125 7.54 -4.47 -14.32
N VAL A 126 6.37 -3.79 -14.40
CA VAL A 126 6.02 -2.68 -13.50
C VAL A 126 5.99 -3.13 -12.03
N LEU A 127 5.43 -4.31 -11.73
CA LEU A 127 5.40 -4.87 -10.38
C LEU A 127 6.80 -5.10 -9.81
N VAL A 128 7.74 -5.58 -10.63
CA VAL A 128 9.14 -5.76 -10.23
C VAL A 128 9.84 -4.41 -10.07
N ASP A 129 9.70 -3.53 -11.06
CA ASP A 129 10.38 -2.22 -11.10
C ASP A 129 9.94 -1.30 -9.96
N ARG A 130 8.67 -1.42 -9.52
CA ARG A 130 8.14 -0.73 -8.35
C ARG A 130 8.96 -1.00 -7.08
N LEU A 131 9.42 -2.22 -6.87
CA LEU A 131 10.24 -2.57 -5.71
C LEU A 131 11.73 -2.45 -6.00
N LEU A 132 12.16 -2.92 -7.16
CA LEU A 132 13.57 -3.04 -7.52
C LEU A 132 13.78 -2.32 -8.85
N PRO A 133 13.86 -0.98 -8.86
CA PRO A 133 14.06 -0.22 -10.08
C PRO A 133 15.29 -0.69 -10.85
N GLY A 134 15.12 -1.00 -12.14
CA GLY A 134 16.18 -1.48 -13.03
C GLY A 134 16.50 -2.98 -12.92
N ARG A 135 15.81 -3.74 -12.05
CA ARG A 135 16.11 -5.16 -11.80
C ARG A 135 16.10 -6.03 -13.05
N ALA A 136 15.25 -5.71 -14.02
CA ALA A 136 15.13 -6.46 -15.27
C ALA A 136 16.46 -6.53 -16.07
N GLN A 137 17.38 -5.58 -15.87
CA GLN A 137 18.70 -5.58 -16.51
C GLN A 137 19.74 -6.43 -15.76
N GLU A 138 19.45 -6.83 -14.52
CA GLU A 138 20.36 -7.53 -13.63
C GLU A 138 20.09 -9.04 -13.55
N VAL A 139 18.92 -9.48 -14.04
CA VAL A 139 18.48 -10.88 -13.98
C VAL A 139 17.99 -11.37 -15.35
N ARG A 140 17.85 -12.69 -15.50
CA ARG A 140 17.25 -13.23 -16.72
C ARG A 140 15.80 -12.73 -16.90
N PRO A 141 15.33 -12.58 -18.15
CA PRO A 141 13.92 -12.29 -18.40
C PRO A 141 12.96 -13.35 -17.83
N THR A 142 11.73 -12.92 -17.54
CA THR A 142 10.62 -13.79 -17.16
C THR A 142 10.27 -14.73 -18.32
N THR A 143 10.20 -16.02 -18.06
CA THR A 143 9.88 -17.03 -19.08
C THR A 143 8.39 -17.07 -19.38
N SER A 144 8.02 -17.57 -20.56
CA SER A 144 6.62 -17.81 -20.93
C SER A 144 5.87 -18.70 -19.93
N ARG A 145 6.58 -19.68 -19.32
CA ARG A 145 6.00 -20.56 -18.30
C ARG A 145 5.67 -19.80 -17.01
N GLU A 146 6.53 -18.90 -16.57
CA GLU A 146 6.31 -18.06 -15.38
C GLU A 146 5.16 -17.08 -15.60
N ILE A 147 5.10 -16.47 -16.79
CA ILE A 147 3.99 -15.59 -17.19
C ILE A 147 2.67 -16.37 -17.19
N ALA A 148 2.66 -17.58 -17.78
CA ALA A 148 1.46 -18.42 -17.81
C ALA A 148 1.01 -18.86 -16.41
N ALA A 149 1.94 -19.09 -15.48
CA ALA A 149 1.64 -19.48 -14.10
C ALA A 149 1.11 -18.32 -13.23
N THR A 150 1.20 -17.08 -13.71
CA THR A 150 0.85 -15.88 -12.94
C THR A 150 -0.47 -15.29 -13.41
N LEU A 151 -1.36 -14.92 -12.50
CA LEU A 151 -2.54 -14.09 -12.78
C LEU A 151 -2.17 -12.64 -12.44
N VAL A 152 -2.54 -11.72 -13.33
CA VAL A 152 -2.35 -10.27 -13.12
C VAL A 152 -3.69 -9.58 -13.30
N LEU A 153 -4.03 -8.73 -12.34
CA LEU A 153 -5.26 -7.97 -12.33
C LEU A 153 -4.95 -6.47 -12.36
N ARG A 154 -5.72 -5.72 -13.14
CA ARG A 154 -5.72 -4.25 -13.17
C ARG A 154 -7.02 -3.75 -12.55
N MET A 155 -6.91 -2.91 -11.53
CA MET A 155 -8.06 -2.30 -10.86
C MET A 155 -7.99 -0.77 -10.96
N PRO A 156 -9.04 -0.08 -11.44
CA PRO A 156 -9.02 1.37 -11.55
C PRO A 156 -9.00 2.07 -10.19
N LEU A 157 -8.35 3.23 -10.12
CA LEU A 157 -8.32 4.11 -8.93
C LEU A 157 -9.49 5.11 -8.88
N THR A 158 -10.58 4.84 -9.61
CA THR A 158 -11.69 5.78 -9.80
C THR A 158 -12.57 5.97 -8.58
N GLU A 159 -12.62 5.00 -7.67
CA GLU A 159 -13.40 5.09 -6.43
C GLU A 159 -12.52 4.75 -5.24
N ALA A 160 -12.06 5.79 -4.56
CA ALA A 160 -11.18 5.67 -3.41
C ALA A 160 -11.51 6.69 -2.32
N SER A 161 -11.13 6.36 -1.09
CA SER A 161 -11.11 7.29 0.04
C SER A 161 -9.72 7.29 0.66
N VAL A 162 -9.25 8.47 1.06
CA VAL A 162 -8.01 8.63 1.82
C VAL A 162 -8.35 9.23 3.18
N LYS A 163 -7.76 8.68 4.24
CA LYS A 163 -7.91 9.19 5.61
C LYS A 163 -6.54 9.29 6.27
N ILE A 164 -6.22 10.49 6.77
CA ILE A 164 -4.93 10.82 7.37
C ILE A 164 -5.13 11.41 8.77
N ARG A 165 -4.31 10.98 9.71
CA ARG A 165 -4.10 11.67 10.99
C ARG A 165 -2.61 11.93 11.16
N ALA A 166 -2.25 13.20 11.32
CA ALA A 166 -0.90 13.65 11.63
C ALA A 166 -1.00 14.80 12.65
N ALA A 167 -1.26 14.46 13.91
CA ALA A 167 -1.51 15.43 14.99
C ALA A 167 -1.01 14.92 16.35
N GLY A 168 -0.84 15.85 17.30
CA GLY A 168 -0.57 15.52 18.71
C GLY A 168 -1.77 14.91 19.45
N PRO A 169 -1.64 14.65 20.75
CA PRO A 169 -2.79 14.40 21.63
C PRO A 169 -3.69 15.63 21.71
N SER A 170 -4.95 15.44 22.17
CA SER A 170 -5.84 16.57 22.41
C SER A 170 -5.37 17.42 23.60
N ASP A 171 -5.54 18.73 23.50
CA ASP A 171 -5.22 19.71 24.55
C ASP A 171 -6.50 20.26 25.22
N ASP A 172 -7.53 19.42 25.33
CA ASP A 172 -8.81 19.82 25.95
C ASP A 172 -8.64 20.20 27.44
N ALA A 173 -9.60 20.97 27.98
CA ALA A 173 -9.47 21.53 29.33
C ALA A 173 -9.59 20.49 30.48
N GLU A 174 -10.09 19.27 30.21
CA GLU A 174 -10.30 18.22 31.21
C GLU A 174 -9.08 17.29 31.40
N GLN A 175 -7.89 17.71 30.96
CA GLN A 175 -6.71 16.84 30.99
C GLN A 175 -6.08 16.79 32.40
N THR A 176 -5.49 15.65 32.76
CA THR A 176 -4.82 15.48 34.05
C THR A 176 -3.44 16.14 34.03
N ASP A 177 -3.25 17.17 34.86
CA ASP A 177 -1.97 17.87 35.00
C ASP A 177 -0.84 16.93 35.44
N GLY A 178 0.39 17.21 34.98
CA GLY A 178 1.58 16.45 35.34
C GLY A 178 1.73 15.09 34.66
N VAL A 179 0.76 14.67 33.81
CA VAL A 179 0.87 13.45 32.99
C VAL A 179 1.58 13.75 31.68
N TRP A 180 2.55 12.90 31.31
CA TRP A 180 3.24 13.00 30.03
C TRP A 180 2.27 12.73 28.87
N ALA A 181 2.36 13.53 27.82
CA ALA A 181 1.62 13.36 26.58
C ALA A 181 2.49 13.75 25.39
N GLY A 182 2.30 13.09 24.26
CA GLY A 182 3.09 13.32 23.07
C GLY A 182 2.82 12.33 21.97
N VAL A 183 3.74 12.28 21.01
CA VAL A 183 3.74 11.31 19.91
C VAL A 183 5.03 10.51 20.02
N VAL A 184 4.92 9.19 19.90
CA VAL A 184 6.05 8.30 19.62
C VAL A 184 6.03 8.03 18.13
N PRO A 185 6.92 8.63 17.32
CA PRO A 185 6.97 8.37 15.89
C PRO A 185 7.25 6.90 15.58
N LEU A 186 6.58 6.37 14.55
CA LEU A 186 6.86 5.04 14.00
C LEU A 186 7.28 5.22 12.55
N VAL A 187 8.35 4.53 12.17
CA VAL A 187 8.88 4.58 10.81
C VAL A 187 9.25 3.19 10.34
N THR A 188 9.14 2.96 9.03
CA THR A 188 9.67 1.76 8.39
C THR A 188 11.06 2.10 7.86
N ARG A 189 12.05 1.30 8.24
CA ARG A 189 13.43 1.42 7.73
C ARG A 189 13.95 0.06 7.30
N THR A 190 14.94 0.08 6.43
CA THR A 190 15.66 -1.14 6.08
C THR A 190 16.77 -1.46 7.10
N LEU A 191 17.17 -2.73 7.10
CA LEU A 191 18.40 -3.21 7.71
C LEU A 191 19.39 -3.60 6.60
N PRO A 192 20.69 -3.76 6.90
CA PRO A 192 21.66 -4.20 5.91
C PRO A 192 21.20 -5.49 5.19
N PRO A 193 21.34 -5.58 3.85
CA PRO A 193 20.95 -6.77 3.11
C PRO A 193 21.69 -8.03 3.60
N VAL A 194 20.96 -9.14 3.70
CA VAL A 194 21.51 -10.44 4.09
C VAL A 194 21.75 -11.27 2.84
N LEU A 195 22.98 -11.75 2.66
CA LEU A 195 23.34 -12.57 1.51
C LEU A 195 22.72 -13.98 1.61
N ALA A 196 22.27 -14.49 0.47
CA ALA A 196 21.91 -15.89 0.35
C ALA A 196 23.15 -16.80 0.46
N THR A 197 22.96 -18.03 0.92
CA THR A 197 24.04 -19.01 1.03
C THR A 197 24.79 -19.18 -0.30
N GLY A 198 26.12 -19.08 -0.26
CA GLY A 198 26.98 -19.24 -1.45
C GLY A 198 27.09 -18.01 -2.35
N VAL A 199 26.41 -16.90 -2.03
CA VAL A 199 26.56 -15.62 -2.74
C VAL A 199 27.69 -14.81 -2.12
N GLN A 200 28.51 -14.18 -2.97
CA GLN A 200 29.58 -13.25 -2.59
C GLN A 200 29.36 -11.91 -3.30
N GLY A 201 29.88 -10.82 -2.72
CA GLY A 201 29.84 -9.49 -3.31
C GLY A 201 28.83 -8.54 -2.65
N SER A 202 28.69 -7.36 -3.25
CA SER A 202 27.79 -6.29 -2.79
C SER A 202 26.40 -6.40 -3.42
N PRO A 203 25.35 -5.85 -2.77
CA PRO A 203 24.03 -5.72 -3.38
C PRO A 203 24.12 -4.98 -4.73
N PRO A 204 23.35 -5.41 -5.75
CA PRO A 204 23.33 -4.71 -7.03
C PRO A 204 22.55 -3.38 -6.92
N PRO A 205 22.69 -2.48 -7.92
CA PRO A 205 22.07 -1.15 -7.89
C PRO A 205 20.57 -1.13 -7.60
N SER A 206 19.80 -2.10 -8.11
CA SER A 206 18.35 -2.18 -7.85
C SER A 206 18.01 -2.40 -6.37
N VAL A 207 18.85 -3.16 -5.64
CA VAL A 207 18.66 -3.41 -4.20
C VAL A 207 19.05 -2.17 -3.40
N GLU A 208 20.14 -1.51 -3.78
CA GLU A 208 20.51 -0.25 -3.15
C GLU A 208 19.48 0.85 -3.41
N ALA A 209 18.86 0.86 -4.59
CA ALA A 209 17.77 1.78 -4.92
C ALA A 209 16.53 1.54 -4.03
N PHE A 210 16.15 0.28 -3.80
CA PHE A 210 15.09 -0.05 -2.85
C PHE A 210 15.41 0.45 -1.43
N VAL A 211 16.62 0.17 -0.94
CA VAL A 211 17.07 0.63 0.39
C VAL A 211 16.98 2.15 0.51
N ARG A 212 17.53 2.88 -0.47
CA ARG A 212 17.43 4.35 -0.50
C ARG A 212 16.00 4.84 -0.55
N SER A 213 15.13 4.20 -1.34
CA SER A 213 13.73 4.61 -1.48
C SER A 213 12.97 4.46 -0.17
N VAL A 214 13.14 3.36 0.55
CA VAL A 214 12.49 3.15 1.84
C VAL A 214 13.04 4.12 2.87
N ASP A 215 14.37 4.24 2.98
CA ASP A 215 14.99 5.07 4.01
C ASP A 215 14.85 6.59 3.72
N ALA A 216 14.58 7.01 2.49
CA ALA A 216 14.28 8.40 2.14
C ALA A 216 12.88 8.87 2.58
N THR A 217 11.97 7.94 2.90
CA THR A 217 10.62 8.27 3.38
C THR A 217 10.56 8.55 4.88
N LEU A 218 11.70 8.41 5.58
CA LEU A 218 11.84 8.73 6.99
C LEU A 218 11.66 10.25 7.19
N PRO A 219 10.60 10.71 7.90
CA PRO A 219 10.47 12.12 8.23
C PRO A 219 11.62 12.55 9.14
N ASP A 220 12.06 13.80 9.01
CA ASP A 220 12.97 14.41 9.97
C ASP A 220 12.21 14.63 11.28
N TYR A 221 12.37 13.70 12.22
CA TYR A 221 11.93 13.85 13.59
C TYR A 221 13.12 14.35 14.42
N SER A 222 13.46 15.62 14.24
CA SER A 222 14.43 16.35 15.08
C SER A 222 13.76 17.00 16.29
#